data_AF-A0A5C2FQS7-F1
#
_entry.id   AF-A0A5C2FQS7-F1
#
_cell.length_a   1.000
_cell.length_b   1.000
_cell.length_c   1.000
_cell.angle_alpha   90.00
_cell.angle_beta   90.00
_cell.angle_gamma   90.00
#
_symmetry.space_group_name_H-M   'P 1'
#
loop_
_entity.id
_entity.type
_entity.pdbx_description
1 polymer ?
#
loop_
_entity_poly.entity_id
_entity_poly.type
_entity_poly.pdbx_seq_one_letter_code
_entity_poly.pdbx_strand_id
1 'polypeptide(L)'
;MSHNCNCGCSSEKNSNQGLQIQPRTDIAAAPTQTEIKVSGMTCGHCVASVTEELKEIAGVDSVDVALDAQGISTVKVTSASALAEDSIRQAIDEAGYTVEAINA
;
A
#
# COMPACT_ATOMS: atom_id res chain seq x y z
N MET A 1 8.33 67.01 9.58
CA MET A 1 7.46 65.93 9.06
C MET A 1 8.27 65.16 8.02
N SER A 2 9.03 64.15 8.47
CA SER A 2 9.97 63.39 7.65
C SER A 2 9.28 62.15 7.08
N HIS A 3 9.05 62.15 5.77
CA HIS A 3 8.49 61.02 5.05
C HIS A 3 9.58 59.98 4.80
N ASN A 4 9.54 58.91 5.59
CA ASN A 4 10.41 57.75 5.43
C ASN A 4 9.86 56.80 4.36
N CYS A 5 10.11 57.11 3.09
CA CYS A 5 9.90 56.17 1.99
C CYS A 5 11.10 55.22 1.90
N ASN A 6 11.00 54.08 2.59
CA ASN A 6 11.92 52.96 2.38
C ASN A 6 11.43 52.12 1.19
N CYS A 7 11.99 52.39 0.01
CA CYS A 7 11.93 51.47 -1.10
C CYS A 7 13.11 50.51 -0.98
N GLY A 8 12.83 49.25 -0.62
CA GLY A 8 13.80 48.16 -0.60
C GLY A 8 13.22 46.97 -1.34
N CYS A 9 13.51 46.89 -2.62
CA CYS A 9 13.27 45.72 -3.46
C CYS A 9 14.45 44.77 -3.30
N SER A 10 14.23 43.57 -2.75
CA SER A 10 15.00 42.33 -2.99
C SER A 10 14.40 41.26 -2.07
N SER A 11 13.70 40.29 -2.65
CA SER A 11 14.26 38.94 -2.84
C SER A 11 14.31 38.18 -1.52
N GLU A 12 13.48 37.15 -1.38
CA GLU A 12 13.88 35.85 -0.83
C GLU A 12 12.67 34.89 -0.87
N LYS A 13 12.68 34.05 -1.90
CA LYS A 13 12.40 32.62 -1.83
C LYS A 13 11.13 32.17 -1.06
N ASN A 14 10.16 31.75 -1.88
CA ASN A 14 9.60 30.40 -1.82
C ASN A 14 8.89 30.02 -0.51
N SER A 15 7.68 30.55 -0.32
CA SER A 15 6.67 29.87 0.50
C SER A 15 6.19 28.63 -0.25
N ASN A 16 6.97 27.56 -0.21
CA ASN A 16 6.49 26.24 -0.61
C ASN A 16 5.54 25.73 0.47
N GLN A 17 4.26 26.04 0.26
CA GLN A 17 3.16 25.09 0.32
C GLN A 17 3.27 24.02 1.41
N GLY A 18 2.85 24.38 2.63
CA GLY A 18 2.37 23.43 3.63
C GLY A 18 0.98 22.91 3.27
N LEU A 19 0.81 22.34 2.07
CA LEU A 19 -0.31 21.46 1.80
C LEU A 19 0.13 20.09 2.31
N GLN A 20 -0.33 19.74 3.50
CA GLN A 20 -0.39 18.34 3.94
C GLN A 20 -1.40 17.66 3.01
N ILE A 21 -0.99 17.37 1.77
CA ILE A 21 -1.70 16.45 0.89
C ILE A 21 -1.55 15.09 1.55
N GLN A 22 -2.42 14.84 2.53
CA GLN A 22 -2.88 13.49 2.79
C GLN A 22 -3.36 12.99 1.42
N PRO A 23 -2.87 11.85 0.92
CA PRO A 23 -3.31 11.34 -0.35
C PRO A 23 -4.84 11.34 -0.34
N ARG A 24 -5.43 12.14 -1.23
CA ARG A 24 -6.87 12.08 -1.51
C ARG A 24 -7.11 10.70 -2.10
N THR A 25 -7.48 9.74 -1.26
CA THR A 25 -7.97 8.43 -1.69
C THR A 25 -9.45 8.52 -2.12
N ASP A 26 -9.84 9.62 -2.77
CA ASP A 26 -11.07 9.75 -3.55
C ASP A 26 -10.62 9.86 -5.01
N ILE A 27 -10.69 8.81 -5.83
CA ILE A 27 -11.90 8.11 -6.25
C ILE A 27 -11.49 6.66 -6.56
N ALA A 28 -11.60 5.75 -5.61
CA ALA A 28 -11.58 4.31 -5.89
C ALA A 28 -12.98 3.77 -5.62
N ALA A 29 -13.67 3.30 -6.65
CA ALA A 29 -14.87 2.49 -6.49
C ALA A 29 -14.58 1.45 -5.41
N ALA A 30 -15.39 1.40 -4.34
CA ALA A 30 -15.12 0.63 -3.12
C ALA A 30 -14.54 -0.76 -3.47
N PRO A 31 -13.21 -0.93 -3.41
CA PRO A 31 -12.61 -2.15 -3.89
C PRO A 31 -12.81 -3.21 -2.82
N THR A 32 -12.92 -4.47 -3.26
CA THR A 32 -12.93 -5.58 -2.31
C THR A 32 -11.51 -5.72 -1.76
N GLN A 33 -11.38 -5.58 -0.44
CA GLN A 33 -10.11 -5.76 0.24
C GLN A 33 -10.13 -7.10 0.96
N THR A 34 -9.23 -7.99 0.57
CA THR A 34 -9.04 -9.29 1.21
C THR A 34 -7.75 -9.23 2.02
N GLU A 35 -7.85 -9.41 3.34
CA GLU A 35 -6.72 -9.50 4.25
C GLU A 35 -6.34 -10.97 4.47
N ILE A 36 -5.08 -11.32 4.25
CA ILE A 36 -4.56 -12.68 4.35
C ILE A 36 -3.40 -12.69 5.33
N LYS A 37 -3.48 -13.56 6.34
CA LYS A 37 -2.40 -13.79 7.29
C LYS A 37 -1.53 -14.92 6.77
N VAL A 38 -0.25 -14.66 6.63
CA VAL A 38 0.73 -15.61 6.10
C VAL A 38 1.86 -15.79 7.09
N SER A 39 2.10 -17.04 7.48
CA SER A 39 3.20 -17.40 8.36
C SER A 39 4.51 -17.55 7.60
N GLY A 40 5.61 -17.07 8.19
CA GLY A 40 6.97 -17.29 7.67
C GLY A 40 7.47 -16.23 6.69
N MET A 41 6.64 -15.28 6.28
CA MET A 41 7.08 -14.11 5.51
C MET A 41 7.74 -13.10 6.45
N THR A 42 9.07 -13.10 6.52
CA THR A 42 9.84 -12.23 7.44
C THR A 42 10.91 -11.38 6.74
N CYS A 43 11.08 -11.54 5.43
CA CYS A 43 12.10 -10.82 4.65
C CYS A 43 11.45 -10.06 3.48
N GLY A 44 11.91 -8.83 3.21
CA GLY A 44 11.37 -8.00 2.13
C GLY A 44 11.48 -8.63 0.73
N HIS A 45 12.46 -9.51 0.51
CA HIS A 45 12.56 -10.28 -0.75
C HIS A 45 11.43 -11.30 -0.90
N CYS A 46 11.02 -11.95 0.19
CA CYS A 46 9.92 -12.92 0.20
C CYS A 46 8.59 -12.27 -0.19
N VAL A 47 8.39 -11.04 0.31
CA VAL A 47 7.19 -10.25 0.02
C VAL A 47 7.06 -9.95 -1.47
N ALA A 48 8.15 -9.53 -2.11
CA ALA A 48 8.12 -9.20 -3.53
C ALA A 48 7.68 -10.39 -4.37
N SER A 49 8.24 -11.59 -4.11
CA SER A 49 7.84 -12.82 -4.79
C SER A 49 6.34 -13.11 -4.61
N VAL A 50 5.82 -13.12 -3.38
CA VAL A 50 4.39 -13.40 -3.13
C VAL A 50 3.49 -12.33 -3.75
N THR A 51 3.92 -11.07 -3.73
CA THR A 51 3.16 -9.94 -4.30
C THR A 51 3.01 -10.09 -5.81
N GLU A 52 4.07 -10.51 -6.51
CA GLU A 52 4.04 -10.73 -7.96
C GLU A 52 3.09 -11.89 -8.32
N GLU A 53 3.16 -13.02 -7.60
CA GLU A 53 2.26 -14.16 -7.81
C GLU A 53 0.79 -13.77 -7.58
N LEU A 54 0.51 -13.00 -6.51
CA LEU A 54 -0.84 -12.52 -6.23
C LEU A 54 -1.34 -11.53 -7.28
N LYS A 55 -0.46 -10.69 -7.82
CA LYS A 55 -0.82 -9.77 -8.91
C LYS A 55 -1.10 -10.47 -10.23
N GLU A 56 -0.60 -11.69 -10.43
CA GLU A 56 -0.92 -12.50 -11.60
C GLU A 56 -2.36 -13.04 -11.55
N ILE A 57 -2.98 -13.10 -10.35
CA ILE A 57 -4.37 -13.50 -10.19
C ILE A 57 -5.29 -12.46 -10.86
N ALA A 58 -6.10 -12.93 -11.81
CA ALA A 58 -7.08 -12.10 -12.50
C ALA A 58 -8.05 -11.43 -11.51
N GLY A 59 -8.05 -10.10 -11.50
CA GLY A 59 -8.91 -9.29 -10.63
C GLY A 59 -8.17 -8.56 -9.53
N VAL A 60 -6.88 -8.84 -9.30
CA VAL A 60 -6.04 -8.07 -8.39
C VAL A 60 -5.66 -6.73 -9.02
N ASP A 61 -5.95 -5.65 -8.30
CA ASP A 61 -5.57 -4.29 -8.66
C ASP A 61 -4.29 -3.86 -7.94
N SER A 62 -4.26 -4.06 -6.62
CA SER A 62 -3.17 -3.64 -5.76
C SER A 62 -2.93 -4.66 -4.65
N VAL A 63 -1.68 -4.82 -4.23
CA VAL A 63 -1.29 -5.71 -3.12
C VAL A 63 -0.40 -4.90 -2.17
N ASP A 64 -0.79 -4.87 -0.91
CA ASP A 64 -0.06 -4.24 0.19
C ASP A 64 0.35 -5.33 1.19
N VAL A 65 1.59 -5.30 1.67
CA VAL A 65 2.08 -6.34 2.59
C VAL A 65 2.68 -5.67 3.82
N ALA A 66 2.04 -5.92 4.95
CA ALA A 66 2.50 -5.54 6.27
C ALA A 66 3.31 -6.70 6.86
N LEU A 67 4.64 -6.57 6.81
CA LEU A 67 5.55 -7.48 7.49
C LEU A 67 5.43 -7.29 9.01
N ASP A 68 5.16 -8.38 9.73
CA ASP A 68 5.15 -8.37 11.20
C ASP A 68 6.37 -9.12 11.75
N ALA A 69 7.05 -8.51 12.72
CA ALA A 69 8.22 -9.09 13.37
C ALA A 69 7.90 -10.34 14.22
N GLN A 70 6.62 -10.59 14.53
CA GLN A 70 6.16 -11.80 15.22
C GLN A 70 6.12 -13.03 14.29
N GLY A 71 6.37 -12.86 12.99
CA GLY A 71 6.48 -13.95 12.01
C GLY A 71 5.20 -14.23 11.20
N ILE A 72 4.10 -13.54 11.50
CA ILE A 72 2.83 -13.61 10.76
C ILE A 72 2.62 -12.29 10.04
N SER A 73 2.85 -12.29 8.74
CA SER A 73 2.68 -11.09 7.91
C SER A 73 1.27 -11.01 7.37
N THR A 74 0.79 -9.77 7.22
CA THR A 74 -0.56 -9.48 6.75
C THR A 74 -0.50 -8.95 5.33
N VAL A 75 -1.08 -9.68 4.39
CA VAL A 75 -1.19 -9.31 2.98
C VAL A 75 -2.59 -8.78 2.71
N LYS A 76 -2.69 -7.54 2.26
CA LYS A 76 -3.95 -6.91 1.84
C LYS A 76 -4.00 -6.86 0.32
N VAL A 77 -4.86 -7.67 -0.24
CA VAL A 77 -5.13 -7.68 -1.68
C VAL A 77 -6.35 -6.81 -1.94
N THR A 78 -6.19 -5.86 -2.85
CA THR A 78 -7.25 -4.97 -3.32
C THR A 78 -7.64 -5.44 -4.71
N SER A 79 -8.92 -5.78 -4.90
CA SER A 79 -9.46 -6.30 -6.14
C SER A 79 -10.80 -5.66 -6.48
N ALA A 80 -11.14 -5.65 -7.76
CA ALA A 80 -12.45 -5.15 -8.23
C ALA A 80 -13.60 -6.13 -7.90
N SER A 81 -13.28 -7.37 -7.53
CA SER A 81 -14.23 -8.43 -7.21
C SER A 81 -13.65 -9.35 -6.13
N ALA A 82 -14.51 -10.09 -5.44
CA ALA A 82 -14.09 -11.10 -4.49
C ALA A 82 -13.20 -12.15 -5.18
N LEU A 83 -11.99 -12.32 -4.67
CA LEU A 83 -11.07 -13.34 -5.14
C LEU A 83 -11.45 -14.68 -4.50
N ALA A 84 -11.24 -15.76 -5.24
CA ALA A 84 -11.40 -17.09 -4.67
C ALA A 84 -10.28 -17.30 -3.64
N GLU A 85 -10.67 -17.57 -2.39
CA GLU A 85 -9.73 -17.91 -1.31
C GLU A 85 -8.80 -19.06 -1.70
N ASP A 86 -9.32 -20.04 -2.46
CA ASP A 86 -8.56 -21.18 -2.96
C ASP A 86 -7.43 -20.74 -3.90
N SER A 87 -7.69 -19.82 -4.83
CA SER A 87 -6.66 -19.26 -5.72
C SER A 87 -5.60 -18.48 -4.98
N ILE A 88 -5.99 -17.69 -3.97
CA ILE A 88 -5.05 -16.96 -3.11
C ILE A 88 -4.15 -17.95 -2.36
N ARG A 89 -4.74 -18.99 -1.77
CA ARG A 89 -3.98 -20.01 -1.03
C ARG A 89 -3.04 -20.77 -1.94
N GLN A 90 -3.48 -21.13 -3.14
CA GLN A 90 -2.64 -21.82 -4.12
C GLN A 90 -1.44 -20.95 -4.51
N ALA A 91 -1.64 -19.67 -4.85
CA ALA A 91 -0.53 -18.76 -5.17
C ALA A 91 0.48 -18.62 -4.03
N ILE A 92 0.01 -18.58 -2.78
CA ILE A 92 0.87 -18.47 -1.60
C ILE A 92 1.59 -19.81 -1.31
N ASP A 93 0.93 -20.95 -1.53
CA ASP A 93 1.52 -22.29 -1.42
C ASP A 93 2.59 -22.54 -2.49
N GLU A 94 2.33 -22.13 -3.73
CA GLU A 94 3.29 -22.17 -4.84
C GLU A 94 4.51 -21.27 -4.58
N ALA A 95 4.30 -20.13 -3.91
CA ALA A 95 5.39 -19.29 -3.41
C ALA A 95 6.13 -19.89 -2.20
N GLY A 96 5.64 -20.98 -1.61
CA GLY A 96 6.26 -21.70 -0.50
C GLY A 96 5.90 -21.18 0.89
N TYR A 97 4.74 -20.52 1.04
CA TYR A 97 4.26 -19.98 2.32
C TYR A 97 2.91 -20.59 2.72
N THR A 98 2.54 -20.40 3.98
CA THR A 98 1.30 -20.95 4.54
C THR A 98 0.34 -19.86 4.94
N VAL A 99 -0.89 -19.95 4.46
CA VAL A 99 -1.99 -19.06 4.86
C VAL A 99 -2.63 -19.53 6.16
N GLU A 100 -2.56 -18.69 7.18
CA GLU A 100 -3.15 -18.90 8.50
C GLU A 100 -4.62 -18.49 8.54
N ALA A 101 -4.96 -17.37 7.90
CA ALA A 101 -6.32 -16.83 7.91
C ALA A 101 -6.58 -15.97 6.68
N ILE A 102 -7.81 -15.95 6.20
CA ILE A 102 -8.29 -15.06 5.14
C ILE A 102 -9.52 -14.32 5.67
N ASN A 103 -9.55 -13.01 5.45
CA ASN A 103 -10.59 -12.12 5.91
C ASN A 103 -11.00 -11.22 4.73
N ALA A 104 -12.10 -11.56 4.07
CA ALA A 104 -12.64 -10.89 2.89
C ALA A 104 -13.85 -9.99 3.23
#